data_AF-A0A7G8QF07-F1
#
_entry.id   AF-A0A7G8QF07-F1
#
_cell.length_a   1.000
_cell.length_b   1.000
_cell.length_c   1.000
_cell.angle_alpha   90.00
_cell.angle_beta   90.00
_cell.angle_gamma   90.00
#
_symmetry.space_group_name_H-M   'P 1'
#
loop_
_entity.id
_entity.type
_entity.pdbx_description
1 polymer ?
#
loop_
_entity_poly.entity_id
_entity_poly.type
_entity_poly.pdbx_seq_one_letter_code
_entity_poly.pdbx_strand_id
1 'polypeptide(L)' 'MAVPKKRTSRSKKRIRRNFWKKKGYWAALKALSLAKSISTGYSKSFCLLDKKNNK' A
#
# COMPACT_ATOMS: atom_id res chain seq x y z
N MET A 1 10.80 33.12 10.95
CA MET A 1 10.39 31.87 10.25
C MET A 1 10.68 32.02 8.76
N ALA A 2 11.15 30.97 8.09
CA ALA A 2 11.40 31.03 6.65
C ALA A 2 10.08 30.98 5.85
N VAL A 3 9.90 31.93 4.92
CA VAL A 3 8.70 32.06 4.08
C VAL A 3 9.09 31.79 2.62
N PRO A 4 8.29 31.01 1.85
CA PRO A 4 8.58 30.78 0.45
C PRO A 4 8.46 32.07 -0.36
N LYS A 5 9.54 32.48 -1.03
CA LYS A 5 9.56 33.69 -1.86
C LYS A 5 8.64 33.61 -3.08
N LYS A 6 8.43 32.41 -3.62
CA LYS A 6 7.61 32.13 -4.80
C LYS A 6 6.81 30.85 -4.63
N ARG A 7 5.65 30.75 -5.28
CA ARG A 7 4.85 29.52 -5.31
C ARG A 7 5.57 28.42 -6.09
N THR A 8 5.35 27.18 -5.70
CA THR A 8 5.81 26.02 -6.46
C THR A 8 5.09 25.91 -7.80
N SER A 9 5.82 25.59 -8.86
CA SER A 9 5.21 25.36 -10.17
C SER A 9 4.28 24.14 -10.14
N ARG A 10 3.31 24.11 -11.05
CA ARG A 10 2.32 23.02 -11.13
C ARG A 10 2.99 21.66 -11.34
N SER A 11 4.05 21.61 -12.16
CA SER A 11 4.85 20.40 -12.40
C SER A 11 5.53 19.91 -11.11
N LYS A 12 6.28 20.78 -10.41
CA LYS A 12 6.96 20.43 -9.16
C LYS A 12 6.00 19.95 -8.07
N LYS A 13 4.81 20.55 -7.98
CA LYS A 13 3.75 20.11 -7.07
C LYS A 13 3.24 18.70 -7.42
N ARG A 14 3.03 18.39 -8.71
CA ARG A 14 2.58 17.06 -9.16
C ARG A 14 3.63 15.98 -8.88
N ILE A 15 4.91 16.25 -9.17
CA ILE A 15 6.00 15.30 -8.91
C ILE A 15 6.03 14.87 -7.44
N ARG A 16 5.96 15.83 -6.50
CA ARG A 16 5.90 15.52 -5.05
C ARG A 16 4.70 14.66 -4.67
N ARG A 17 3.51 14.94 -5.24
CA ARG A 17 2.31 14.11 -5.02
C ARG A 17 2.46 12.71 -5.61
N ASN A 18 3.11 12.56 -6.76
CA ASN A 18 3.34 11.26 -7.38
C ASN A 18 4.24 10.36 -6.52
N PHE A 19 5.26 10.91 -5.87
CA PHE A 19 6.08 10.15 -4.91
C PHE A 19 5.24 9.59 -3.75
N TRP A 20 4.28 10.36 -3.24
CA TRP A 20 3.38 9.88 -2.19
C TRP A 20 2.45 8.77 -2.71
N LYS A 21 1.86 8.95 -3.91
CA LYS A 21 1.00 7.95 -4.55
C LYS A 21 1.73 6.64 -4.90
N LYS A 22 3.02 6.71 -5.29
CA LYS A 22 3.85 5.54 -5.63
C LYS A 22 3.98 4.56 -4.47
N LYS A 23 3.88 5.01 -3.21
CA LYS A 23 3.91 4.12 -2.05
C LYS A 23 2.71 3.16 -2.02
N GLY A 24 1.54 3.60 -2.47
CA GLY A 24 0.34 2.77 -2.55
C GLY A 24 0.47 1.61 -3.54
N TYR A 25 1.16 1.82 -4.66
CA TYR A 25 1.43 0.77 -5.63
C TYR A 25 2.21 -0.40 -5.03
N TRP A 26 3.28 -0.12 -4.27
CA TRP A 26 4.05 -1.16 -3.60
C TRP A 26 3.25 -1.90 -2.52
N ALA A 27 2.39 -1.20 -1.78
CA ALA A 27 1.50 -1.82 -0.82
C ALA A 27 0.50 -2.77 -1.51
N ALA A 28 -0.09 -2.34 -2.63
CA ALA A 28 -1.02 -3.15 -3.41
C ALA A 28 -0.36 -4.42 -3.97
N LEU A 29 0.86 -4.33 -4.49
CA LEU A 29 1.61 -5.50 -4.97
C LEU A 29 1.85 -6.54 -3.86
N LYS A 30 2.29 -6.08 -2.68
CA LYS A 30 2.50 -6.96 -1.52
C LYS A 30 1.19 -7.59 -1.05
N ALA A 31 0.12 -6.80 -0.99
CA ALA A 31 -1.20 -7.28 -0.58
C ALA A 31 -1.76 -8.32 -1.56
N LEU A 32 -1.58 -8.14 -2.87
CA LEU A 32 -2.02 -9.09 -3.88
C LEU A 32 -1.26 -10.41 -3.77
N SER A 33 0.08 -10.36 -3.65
CA SER A 33 0.91 -11.54 -3.44
C SER A 33 0.48 -12.31 -2.18
N LEU A 34 0.25 -11.58 -1.08
CA LEU A 34 -0.22 -12.14 0.18
C LEU A 34 -1.60 -12.81 0.03
N ALA A 35 -2.57 -12.14 -0.61
CA ALA A 35 -3.90 -12.68 -0.82
C ALA A 35 -3.88 -13.97 -1.63
N LYS A 36 -3.05 -14.03 -2.68
CA LYS A 36 -2.86 -15.27 -3.47
C LYS A 36 -2.29 -16.39 -2.62
N SER A 37 -1.27 -16.12 -1.79
CA SER A 37 -0.69 -17.12 -0.89
C SER A 37 -1.70 -17.66 0.12
N ILE A 38 -2.56 -16.80 0.66
CA ILE A 38 -3.61 -17.18 1.61
C ILE A 38 -4.69 -18.01 0.92
N SER A 39 -5.09 -17.62 -0.29
CA SER A 39 -6.22 -18.27 -0.99
C SER A 39 -6.01 -19.74 -1.33
N THR A 40 -4.77 -20.21 -1.38
CA THR A 40 -4.47 -21.61 -1.69
C THR A 40 -4.54 -22.53 -0.45
N GLY A 41 -4.59 -21.98 0.76
CA GLY A 41 -4.72 -22.75 2.00
C GLY A 41 -3.51 -23.62 2.37
N TYR A 42 -2.46 -23.66 1.54
CA TYR A 42 -1.25 -24.46 1.79
C TYR A 42 -0.24 -23.77 2.72
N SER A 43 -0.32 -22.44 2.89
CA SER A 43 0.62 -21.68 3.70
C SER A 43 0.32 -21.83 5.20
N LYS A 44 1.11 -22.66 5.91
CA LYS A 44 0.99 -22.88 7.36
C LYS A 44 1.49 -21.72 8.25
N SER A 45 2.19 -20.75 7.66
CA SER A 45 2.81 -19.62 8.38
C SER A 45 1.91 -18.39 8.53
N PHE A 46 0.91 -18.25 7.67
CA PHE A 46 -0.04 -17.14 7.71
C PHE A 46 -1.31 -17.58 8.45
N CYS A 47 -1.36 -17.32 9.76
CA CYS A 47 -2.57 -17.53 10.55
C CYS A 47 -3.54 -16.35 10.32
N LEU A 48 -4.54 -16.55 9.48
CA LEU A 48 -5.78 -15.81 9.66
C LEU A 48 -6.50 -16.44 10.84
N LEU A 49 -7.08 -15.63 11.73
CA LEU A 49 -8.03 -16.15 12.72
C LEU A 49 -9.22 -16.71 11.94
N ASP A 50 -9.15 -18.00 11.60
CA ASP A 50 -10.29 -18.72 11.09
C ASP A 50 -11.37 -18.64 12.17
N LYS A 51 -12.43 -17.88 11.91
CA LYS A 51 -13.72 -18.23 12.51
C LYS A 51 -14.07 -19.59 11.93
N LYS A 52 -13.59 -20.65 12.59
CA LYS A 52 -14.18 -21.99 12.47
C LYS A 52 -15.66 -21.80 12.80
N ASN A 53 -16.49 -21.68 11.78
CA ASN A 53 -17.92 -21.87 11.93
C ASN A 53 -18.09 -23.34 12.30
N ASN A 54 -18.20 -23.61 13.60
CA ASN A 54 -18.72 -24.87 14.08
C ASN A 54 -20.18 -24.97 13.63
N LYS A 55 -20.44 -25.68 12.54
CA LYS A 55 -21.70 -26.37 12.30
C LYS A 55 -21.47 -27.58 11.43
#